data_AF-A0AAD8L9C8-F1
#
_entry.id   AF-A0AAD8L9C8-F1
#
_cell.length_a   1.000
_cell.length_b   1.000
_cell.length_c   1.000
_cell.angle_alpha   90.00
_cell.angle_beta   90.00
_cell.angle_gamma   90.00
#
_symmetry.space_group_name_H-M   'P 1'
#
loop_
_entity.id
_entity.type
_entity.pdbx_description
1 polymer ?
#
loop_
_entity_poly.entity_id
_entity_poly.type
_entity_poly.pdbx_seq_one_letter_code
_entity_poly.pdbx_strand_id
1 'polypeptide(L)'
;MMMKREFHSCHPSLPCFHCHPTTYIRMVQHLIERCLLLKLERDECVRALAKHACVNPIVTLTVWRGLEKENTEFFRAYFHATPFLNRYVHRRKRFGRRN
;
A
#
# COMPACT_ATOMS: atom_id res chain seq x y z
N MET A 1 -13.96 -13.14 -25.68
CA MET A 1 -13.21 -12.56 -24.55
C MET A 1 -12.40 -13.68 -23.90
N MET A 2 -11.11 -13.78 -24.22
CA MET A 2 -10.24 -14.81 -23.64
C MET A 2 -9.82 -14.38 -22.24
N MET A 3 -10.40 -15.01 -21.21
CA MET A 3 -9.81 -15.01 -19.87
C MET A 3 -8.49 -15.81 -19.97
N LYS A 4 -7.38 -15.10 -20.15
CA LYS A 4 -6.05 -15.68 -19.99
C LYS A 4 -6.00 -16.27 -18.57
N ARG A 5 -6.04 -17.60 -18.50
CA ARG A 5 -5.71 -18.34 -17.28
C ARG A 5 -4.21 -18.15 -17.07
N GLU A 6 -3.85 -17.15 -16.27
CA GLU A 6 -2.51 -17.01 -15.73
C GLU A 6 -2.27 -18.27 -14.89
N PHE A 7 -1.44 -19.19 -15.38
CA PHE A 7 -0.95 -20.32 -14.59
C PHE A 7 -0.22 -19.72 -13.39
N HIS A 8 -0.89 -19.67 -12.24
CA HIS A 8 -0.30 -19.04 -11.08
C HIS A 8 0.70 -20.02 -10.48
N SER A 9 1.98 -19.80 -10.78
CA SER A 9 3.09 -20.56 -10.20
C SER A 9 3.20 -20.18 -8.72
N CYS A 10 2.60 -20.99 -7.85
CA CYS A 10 2.65 -20.77 -6.41
C CYS A 10 4.09 -20.95 -5.93
N HIS A 11 4.75 -19.85 -5.58
CA HIS A 11 6.10 -19.90 -5.05
C HIS A 11 6.03 -20.43 -3.60
N PRO A 12 6.75 -21.50 -3.23
CA PRO A 12 6.62 -22.12 -1.91
C PRO A 12 6.92 -21.19 -0.72
N SER A 13 7.65 -20.10 -0.96
CA SER A 13 8.16 -19.21 0.08
C SER A 13 7.37 -17.91 0.29
N LEU A 14 6.37 -17.60 -0.54
CA LEU A 14 5.61 -16.35 -0.42
C LEU A 14 4.10 -16.62 -0.48
N PRO A 15 3.29 -16.00 0.41
CA PRO A 15 1.86 -16.15 0.34
C PRO A 15 1.35 -15.62 -1.01
N CYS A 16 0.43 -16.35 -1.60
CA CYS A 16 -0.17 -16.02 -2.87
C CYS A 16 -1.52 -15.33 -2.61
N PHE A 17 -1.75 -14.17 -3.23
CA PHE A 17 -3.03 -13.45 -3.10
C PHE A 17 -4.24 -14.29 -3.56
N HIS A 18 -4.07 -15.13 -4.58
CA HIS A 18 -5.15 -15.95 -5.13
C HIS A 18 -5.41 -17.25 -4.36
N CYS A 19 -4.39 -17.83 -3.72
CA CYS A 19 -4.51 -19.09 -2.98
C CYS A 19 -4.81 -18.86 -1.50
N HIS A 20 -4.21 -17.82 -0.91
CA HIS A 20 -4.30 -17.51 0.52
C HIS A 20 -4.49 -16.00 0.71
N PRO A 21 -5.63 -15.42 0.29
CA PRO A 21 -5.86 -13.98 0.30
C PRO A 21 -5.72 -13.38 1.71
N THR A 22 -6.24 -14.06 2.72
CA THR A 22 -6.16 -13.61 4.12
C THR A 22 -4.71 -13.54 4.60
N THR A 23 -3.89 -14.55 4.33
CA THR A 23 -2.47 -14.57 4.71
C THR A 23 -1.69 -13.50 3.96
N TYR A 24 -1.98 -13.29 2.67
CA TYR A 24 -1.37 -12.23 1.88
C TYR A 24 -1.69 -10.84 2.44
N ILE A 25 -2.96 -10.58 2.74
CA ILE A 25 -3.39 -9.28 3.31
C ILE A 25 -2.73 -9.04 4.67
N ARG A 26 -2.67 -10.05 5.55
CA ARG A 26 -1.98 -9.94 6.84
C ARG A 26 -0.48 -9.64 6.69
N MET A 27 0.19 -10.27 5.71
CA MET A 27 1.58 -9.97 5.39
C MET A 27 1.74 -8.52 4.93
N VAL A 28 0.88 -8.03 4.03
CA VAL A 28 0.91 -6.65 3.54
C VAL A 28 0.64 -5.66 4.67
N GLN A 29 -0.31 -5.94 5.56
CA GLN A 29 -0.58 -5.13 6.75
C GLN A 29 0.67 -5.03 7.64
N HIS A 30 1.31 -6.17 7.96
CA HIS A 30 2.53 -6.17 8.78
C HIS A 30 3.66 -5.35 8.14
N LEU A 31 3.81 -5.44 6.81
CA LEU A 31 4.78 -4.64 6.08
C LEU A 31 4.46 -3.13 6.14
N ILE A 32 3.19 -2.76 6.06
CA ILE A 32 2.73 -1.37 6.23
C ILE A 32 3.03 -0.87 7.64
N GLU A 33 2.76 -1.66 8.68
CA GLU A 33 3.08 -1.32 10.07
C GLU A 33 4.58 -1.05 10.26
N ARG A 34 5.43 -1.88 9.65
CA ARG A 34 6.88 -1.64 9.63
C ARG A 34 7.26 -0.35 8.92
N CYS A 35 6.61 -0.01 7.80
CA CYS A 35 6.81 1.27 7.12
C CYS A 35 6.38 2.46 8.00
N LEU A 36 5.27 2.32 8.74
CA LEU A 36 4.80 3.35 9.66
C LEU A 36 5.80 3.58 10.79
N LEU A 37 6.37 2.51 11.38
CA LEU A 37 7.43 2.62 12.40
C LEU A 37 8.67 3.36 11.88
N LEU A 38 9.02 3.18 10.60
CA LEU A 38 10.12 3.88 9.92
C LEU A 38 9.77 5.32 9.51
N LYS A 39 8.59 5.85 9.89
CA LYS A 39 8.12 7.19 9.54
C LYS A 39 8.01 7.45 8.02
N LEU A 40 7.78 6.40 7.23
CA LEU A 40 7.62 6.51 5.78
C LEU A 40 6.24 7.05 5.41
N GLU A 41 6.21 7.94 4.42
CA GLU A 41 4.94 8.38 3.85
C GLU A 41 4.30 7.27 3.00
N ARG A 42 2.98 7.38 2.75
CA ARG A 42 2.22 6.39 1.97
C ARG A 42 2.90 6.05 0.63
N ASP A 43 3.34 7.05 -0.11
CA ASP A 43 3.90 6.83 -1.45
C ASP A 43 5.30 6.17 -1.37
N GLU A 44 6.07 6.44 -0.31
CA GLU A 44 7.34 5.76 -0.03
C GLU A 44 7.12 4.32 0.39
N CYS A 45 6.15 4.07 1.27
CA CYS A 45 5.72 2.72 1.64
C CYS A 45 5.34 1.90 0.40
N VAL A 46 4.49 2.44 -0.48
CA VAL A 46 4.09 1.77 -1.72
C VAL A 46 5.29 1.44 -2.62
N ARG A 47 6.22 2.38 -2.82
CA ARG A 47 7.43 2.14 -3.61
C ARG A 47 8.34 1.10 -2.96
N ALA A 48 8.52 1.15 -1.64
CA ALA A 48 9.36 0.24 -0.91
C ALA A 48 8.82 -1.19 -0.98
N LEU A 49 7.51 -1.39 -0.77
CA LEU A 49 6.89 -2.71 -0.83
C LEU A 49 6.87 -3.28 -2.24
N ALA A 50 6.68 -2.44 -3.26
CA ALA A 50 6.79 -2.89 -4.65
C ALA A 50 8.22 -3.34 -5.01
N LYS A 51 9.23 -2.59 -4.56
CA LYS A 51 10.64 -2.88 -4.88
C LYS A 51 11.22 -4.03 -4.07
N HIS A 52 10.93 -4.10 -2.78
CA HIS A 52 11.60 -5.01 -1.84
C HIS A 52 10.79 -6.26 -1.50
N ALA A 53 9.47 -6.21 -1.64
CA ALA A 53 8.58 -7.33 -1.31
C ALA A 53 7.74 -7.81 -2.50
N CYS A 54 7.96 -7.25 -3.70
CA CYS A 54 7.21 -7.56 -4.92
C CYS A 54 5.68 -7.48 -4.75
N VAL A 55 5.21 -6.66 -3.79
CA VAL A 55 3.78 -6.49 -3.53
C VAL A 55 3.19 -5.55 -4.58
N ASN A 56 2.06 -5.94 -5.18
CA ASN A 56 1.36 -5.07 -6.12
C ASN A 56 0.96 -3.74 -5.43
N PRO A 57 1.37 -2.58 -5.98
CA PRO A 57 1.04 -1.26 -5.43
C PRO A 57 -0.45 -1.03 -5.14
N ILE A 58 -1.32 -1.59 -5.98
CA ILE A 58 -2.78 -1.48 -5.83
C ILE A 58 -3.23 -2.16 -4.54
N VAL A 59 -2.66 -3.32 -4.21
CA VAL A 59 -3.00 -4.03 -2.96
C VAL A 59 -2.52 -3.24 -1.75
N THR A 60 -1.27 -2.74 -1.77
CA THR A 60 -0.75 -1.89 -0.68
C THR A 60 -1.63 -0.66 -0.45
N LEU A 61 -2.02 0.04 -1.52
CA LEU A 61 -2.92 1.21 -1.43
C LEU A 61 -4.29 0.85 -0.86
N THR A 62 -4.81 -0.33 -1.21
CA THR A 62 -6.14 -0.77 -0.77
C THR A 62 -6.11 -1.10 0.73
N VAL A 63 -5.11 -1.87 1.17
CA VAL A 63 -4.92 -2.22 2.59
C VAL A 63 -4.65 -0.96 3.42
N TRP A 64 -3.79 -0.05 2.94
CA TRP A 64 -3.50 1.21 3.61
C TRP A 64 -4.76 2.05 3.83
N ARG A 65 -5.62 2.20 2.81
CA ARG A 65 -6.89 2.92 2.94
C ARG A 65 -7.85 2.27 3.94
N GLY A 66 -7.86 0.94 4.01
CA GLY A 66 -8.61 0.20 5.03
C GLY A 66 -8.13 0.54 6.44
N LEU A 67 -6.81 0.48 6.65
CA LEU A 67 -6.17 0.81 7.92
C LEU A 67 -6.42 2.27 8.33
N GLU A 68 -6.33 3.23 7.40
CA GLU A 68 -6.64 4.65 7.66
C GLU A 68 -8.08 4.83 8.14
N LYS A 69 -9.04 4.14 7.51
CA LYS A 69 -10.45 4.23 7.86
C LYS A 69 -10.73 3.61 9.23
N GLU A 70 -10.16 2.44 9.51
CA GLU A 70 -10.36 1.73 10.78
C GLU A 70 -9.64 2.40 11.96
N ASN A 71 -8.49 3.03 11.72
CA ASN A 71 -7.61 3.59 12.76
C ASN A 71 -7.42 5.10 12.57
N THR A 72 -8.51 5.83 12.35
CA THR A 72 -8.48 7.25 11.97
C THR A 72 -7.67 8.11 12.97
N GLU A 73 -7.82 7.88 14.27
CA GLU A 73 -7.11 8.65 15.30
C GLU A 73 -5.59 8.42 15.28
N PHE A 74 -5.17 7.18 15.08
CA PHE A 74 -3.75 6.83 14.94
C PHE A 74 -3.14 7.53 13.74
N PHE A 75 -3.77 7.43 12.56
CA PHE A 75 -3.25 8.05 11.35
C PHE A 75 -3.27 9.58 11.42
N ARG A 76 -4.26 10.17 12.09
CA ARG A 76 -4.28 11.61 12.38
C ARG A 76 -3.05 12.01 13.20
N ALA A 77 -2.79 11.34 14.32
CA ALA A 77 -1.61 11.61 15.14
C ALA A 77 -0.30 11.38 14.36
N TYR A 78 -0.25 10.33 13.55
CA TYR A 78 0.89 9.98 12.71
C TYR A 78 1.24 11.07 11.69
N PHE A 79 0.25 11.59 10.97
CA PHE A 79 0.43 12.67 10.00
C PHE A 79 0.74 14.03 10.65
N HIS A 80 0.28 14.26 11.88
CA HIS A 80 0.64 15.45 12.64
C HIS A 80 2.06 15.39 13.21
N ALA A 81 2.55 14.21 13.56
CA ALA A 81 3.89 13.98 14.08
C ALA A 81 4.99 14.01 13.00
N THR A 82 4.63 14.00 11.72
CA THR A 82 5.57 14.07 10.59
C THR A 82 5.63 15.52 10.08
N PRO A 83 6.69 16.30 10.37
CA PRO A 83 6.75 17.70 9.98
C PRO A 83 6.97 17.82 8.45
N PHE A 84 5.91 18.23 7.75
CA PHE A 84 5.98 19.11 6.56
C PHE A 84 6.75 18.69 5.29
N LEU A 85 6.60 17.47 4.78
CA LEU A 85 6.56 17.28 3.30
C LEU A 85 5.12 17.22 2.76
N ASN A 86 4.14 17.15 3.67
CA ASN A 86 2.73 16.90 3.44
C ASN A 86 1.98 17.95 2.56
N ARG A 87 2.60 19.10 2.22
CA ARG A 87 1.96 20.15 1.40
C ARG A 87 2.41 20.19 -0.07
N TYR A 88 3.52 19.56 -0.46
CA TYR A 88 4.04 19.65 -1.83
C TYR A 88 3.43 18.64 -2.82
N VAL A 89 2.99 17.46 -2.36
CA VAL A 89 2.47 16.42 -3.28
C VAL A 89 0.95 16.56 -3.52
N HIS A 90 0.17 17.00 -2.52
CA HIS A 90 -1.27 17.20 -2.68
C HIS A 90 -1.64 18.32 -3.69
N ARG A 91 -0.70 19.22 -4.03
CA ARG A 91 -0.92 20.27 -5.04
C ARG A 91 -0.66 19.82 -6.49
N ARG A 92 -0.12 18.62 -6.75
CA ARG A 92 0.19 18.17 -8.12
C ARG A 92 -0.83 17.24 -8.79
N LYS A 93 -1.93 16.87 -8.13
CA LYS A 93 -3.05 16.14 -8.79
C LYS A 93 -4.41 16.82 -8.66
N ARG A 94 -4.46 18.14 -8.45
CA ARG A 94 -5.64 18.93 -8.84
C ARG A 94 -5.60 19.13 -10.35
N PHE A 95 -6.46 18.41 -11.06
CA PHE A 95 -7.01 18.72 -12.38
C PHE A 95 -6.06 19.36 -13.41
N GLY A 96 -5.54 18.52 -14.30
CA GLY A 96 -5.25 18.92 -15.67
C GLY A 96 -5.53 17.72 -16.58
N ARG A 97 -6.33 17.80 -17.64
CA ARG A 97 -6.93 18.93 -18.36
C ARG A 97 -8.12 18.37 -19.16
N ARG A 98 -9.15 19.20 -19.35
CA ARG A 98 -9.98 19.17 -20.58
C ARG A 98 -9.05 19.15 -21.79
N ASN A 99 -9.26 18.21 -22.69
CA ASN A 99 -9.53 18.51 -24.10
C ASN A 99 -10.19 17.29 -24.73
#